data_AF-A0A7V0RJD1-F1
#
_entry.id   AF-A0A7V0RJD1-F1
#
_cell.length_a   1.000
_cell.length_b   1.000
_cell.length_c   1.000
_cell.angle_alpha   90.00
_cell.angle_beta   90.00
_cell.angle_gamma   90.00
#
_symmetry.space_group_name_H-M   'P 1'
#
loop_
_entity.id
_entity.type
_entity.pdbx_description
1 polymer ?
#
loop_
_entity_poly.entity_id
_entity_poly.type
_entity_poly.pdbx_seq_one_letter_code
_entity_poly.pdbx_strand_id
1 'polypeptide(L)' 'LRGRKLDPGGAYVKSWVPELAKLPAKHIHAPWRASEKLLAGARVRLGETYPEPIVDLAAARARALGAYETIKGGSQ' A
#
# COMPACT_ATOMS: atom_id res chain seq x y z
N LEU A 1 -7.69 2.75 -4.06
CA LEU A 1 -7.36 2.15 -2.75
C LEU A 1 -8.59 1.42 -2.22
N ARG A 2 -8.69 0.09 -2.39
CA ARG A 2 -9.84 -0.70 -1.86
C ARG A 2 -9.75 -0.90 -0.34
N GLY A 3 -8.55 -1.03 0.21
CA GLY A 3 -8.34 -1.28 1.66
C GLY A 3 -9.02 -0.27 2.57
N ARG A 4 -8.92 1.03 2.28
CA ARG A 4 -9.58 2.10 3.07
C ARG A 4 -11.12 2.03 3.04
N LYS A 5 -11.72 1.43 2.01
CA LYS A 5 -13.18 1.24 1.91
C LYS A 5 -13.65 0.00 2.69
N LEU A 6 -12.83 -1.04 2.72
CA LEU A 6 -13.14 -2.31 3.40
C LEU A 6 -12.85 -2.22 4.90
N ASP A 7 -11.85 -1.45 5.31
CA ASP A 7 -11.46 -1.31 6.70
C ASP A 7 -10.99 0.13 7.00
N PRO A 8 -11.92 1.06 7.27
CA PRO A 8 -11.57 2.45 7.57
C PRO A 8 -10.78 2.59 8.88
N GLY A 9 -10.91 1.64 9.81
CA GLY A 9 -10.21 1.62 11.09
C GLY A 9 -8.84 0.92 11.05
N GLY A 10 -8.57 0.16 9.99
CA GLY A 10 -7.37 -0.64 9.86
C GLY A 10 -7.33 -1.85 10.81
N ALA A 11 -8.42 -2.18 11.50
CA ALA A 11 -8.46 -3.23 12.50
C ALA A 11 -8.01 -4.59 11.94
N TYR A 12 -8.39 -4.89 10.69
CA TYR A 12 -7.94 -6.09 10.00
C TYR A 12 -6.42 -6.08 9.80
N VAL A 13 -5.88 -4.96 9.30
CA VAL A 13 -4.43 -4.83 9.09
C VAL A 13 -3.67 -4.93 10.41
N LYS A 14 -4.20 -4.37 11.50
CA LYS A 14 -3.58 -4.49 12.84
C LYS A 14 -3.53 -5.93 13.35
N SER A 15 -4.56 -6.72 13.07
CA SER A 15 -4.62 -8.13 13.49
C SER A 15 -3.64 -9.00 12.73
N TRP A 16 -3.40 -8.72 11.44
CA TRP A 16 -2.51 -9.52 10.59
C TRP A 16 -1.07 -9.00 10.54
N VAL A 17 -0.87 -7.71 10.80
CA VAL A 17 0.41 -7.01 10.69
C VAL A 17 0.62 -6.20 11.98
N PRO A 18 0.94 -6.87 13.10
CA PRO A 18 1.05 -6.24 14.41
C PRO A 18 2.14 -5.16 14.48
N GLU A 19 3.15 -5.21 13.62
CA GLU A 19 4.18 -4.18 13.47
C GLU A 19 3.59 -2.82 13.06
N LEU A 20 2.48 -2.80 12.31
CA LEU A 20 1.76 -1.58 11.95
C LEU A 20 0.64 -1.21 12.94
N ALA A 21 0.42 -1.99 14.01
CA ALA A 21 -0.72 -1.79 14.91
C ALA A 21 -0.73 -0.42 15.61
N LYS A 22 0.46 0.15 15.81
CA LYS A 22 0.69 1.45 16.44
C LYS A 22 0.48 2.63 15.48
N LEU A 23 0.38 2.38 14.17
CA LEU A 23 0.11 3.45 13.21
C LEU A 23 -1.35 3.90 13.27
N PRO A 24 -1.62 5.20 13.01
CA PRO A 24 -2.98 5.69 12.85
C PRO A 24 -3.66 5.00 11.66
N ALA A 25 -4.97 4.77 11.75
CA ALA A 25 -5.77 4.14 10.68
C ALA A 25 -5.66 4.86 9.32
N LYS A 26 -5.38 6.16 9.33
CA LYS A 26 -5.15 6.97 8.14
C LYS A 26 -3.90 6.53 7.35
N HIS A 27 -2.88 6.04 8.05
CA HIS A 27 -1.57 5.69 7.50
C HIS A 27 -1.30 4.19 7.46
N ILE A 28 -2.10 3.36 8.15
CA ILE A 28 -1.93 1.90 8.16
C ILE A 28 -2.05 1.26 6.77
N HIS A 29 -2.87 1.84 5.88
CA HIS A 29 -3.05 1.37 4.49
C HIS A 29 -1.95 1.84 3.54
N ALA A 30 -1.10 2.78 3.98
CA ALA A 30 0.01 3.33 3.21
C ALA A 30 1.09 3.85 4.18
N PRO A 31 1.81 2.95 4.88
CA PRO A 31 2.82 3.33 5.86
C PRO A 31 3.94 4.14 5.22
N TRP A 32 4.26 3.89 3.95
CA TRP A 32 5.22 4.69 3.15
C TRP A 32 4.79 6.15 2.90
N ARG A 33 3.54 6.52 3.18
CA ARG A 33 3.06 7.90 3.16
C ARG A 33 3.02 8.56 4.54
N ALA A 34 3.38 7.84 5.60
CA ALA A 34 3.49 8.41 6.94
C ALA A 34 4.78 9.21 7.09
N SER A 35 4.79 10.20 7.98
CA SER A 35 6.02 10.92 8.33
C SER A 35 6.95 10.02 9.14
N GLU A 36 8.26 10.24 9.02
CA GLU A 36 9.27 9.49 9.79
C GLU A 36 9.02 9.55 11.30
N LYS A 37 8.50 10.68 11.81
CA LYS A 37 8.13 10.83 13.22
C LYS A 37 7.01 9.86 13.64
N LEU A 38 6.00 9.66 12.79
CA LEU A 38 4.93 8.70 13.05
C LEU A 38 5.43 7.26 12.96
N LEU A 39 6.27 6.97 11.97
CA LEU A 39 6.91 5.67 11.78
C LEU A 39 7.81 5.31 12.98
N ALA A 40 8.65 6.25 13.43
CA ALA A 40 9.49 6.09 14.61
C ALA A 40 8.68 5.87 15.89
N GLY A 41 7.59 6.64 16.09
CA GLY A 41 6.67 6.45 17.22
C GLY A 41 5.97 5.09 17.20
N ALA A 42 5.67 4.58 16.01
CA ALA A 42 5.10 3.25 15.80
C ALA A 42 6.16 2.12 15.80
N ARG A 43 7.45 2.45 15.86
CA ARG A 43 8.59 1.52 15.66
C ARG A 43 8.56 0.78 14.32
N VAL A 44 8.08 1.46 13.28
CA VAL A 44 8.06 0.95 11.91
C VAL A 44 9.22 1.58 11.16
N ARG A 45 10.11 0.77 10.60
CA ARG A 45 11.14 1.24 9.67
C ARG A 45 10.87 0.69 8.27
N LEU A 46 10.72 1.59 7.31
CA LEU A 46 10.59 1.21 5.91
C LEU A 46 11.91 0.61 5.43
N GLY A 47 11.87 -0.57 4.83
CA GLY A 47 13.04 -1.34 4.40
C GLY A 47 13.60 -2.33 5.43
N GLU A 48 13.31 -2.17 6.73
CA GLU A 48 13.71 -3.11 7.79
C GLU A 48 12.50 -3.87 8.35
N THR A 49 11.59 -3.14 9.01
CA THR A 49 10.41 -3.70 9.69
C THR A 49 9.23 -3.86 8.73
N TYR A 50 9.14 -3.00 7.72
CA TYR A 50 8.11 -3.07 6.69
C TYR A 50 8.72 -2.71 5.34
N PRO A 51 8.59 -3.53 4.29
CA PRO A 51 9.23 -3.25 3.01
C PRO A 51 8.65 -2.00 2.35
N GLU A 52 9.49 -1.32 1.57
CA GLU A 52 9.02 -0.25 0.68
C GLU A 52 8.13 -0.83 -0.43
N PRO A 53 7.25 -0.01 -1.04
CA PRO A 53 6.44 -0.44 -2.15
C PRO A 53 7.30 -1.00 -3.28
N ILE A 54 7.24 -2.31 -3.50
CA ILE A 54 8.03 -3.01 -4.52
C ILE A 54 7.67 -2.49 -5.93
N VAL A 55 6.42 -2.06 -6.11
CA VAL A 55 5.93 -1.53 -7.37
C VAL A 55 5.03 -0.32 -7.11
N ASP A 56 5.25 0.76 -7.85
CA ASP A 56 4.29 1.86 -7.91
C ASP A 56 3.01 1.38 -8.60
N LEU A 57 1.92 1.34 -7.84
CA LEU A 57 0.62 0.89 -8.30
C LEU A 57 0.09 1.74 -9.47
N ALA A 58 0.46 3.01 -9.57
CA ALA A 58 0.10 3.87 -10.70
C ALA A 58 0.83 3.45 -11.97
N ALA A 59 2.15 3.24 -11.88
CA ALA A 59 2.95 2.78 -13.00
C ALA A 59 2.56 1.36 -13.46
N ALA A 60 2.31 0.44 -12.52
CA ALA A 60 1.83 -0.91 -12.84
C ALA A 60 0.49 -0.87 -13.57
N ARG A 61 -0.43 -0.02 -13.12
CA ARG A 61 -1.73 0.16 -13.76
C ARG A 61 -1.58 0.69 -15.18
N ALA A 62 -0.73 1.69 -15.41
CA ALA A 62 -0.46 2.22 -16.73
C ALA A 62 0.13 1.15 -17.67
N ARG A 63 1.11 0.35 -17.19
CA ARG A 63 1.66 -0.77 -17.97
C ARG A 63 0.62 -1.83 -18.31
N ALA A 64 -0.21 -2.21 -17.34
CA ALA A 64 -1.26 -3.21 -17.55
C ALA A 64 -2.32 -2.72 -18.55
N LEU A 65 -2.71 -1.45 -18.48
CA LEU A 65 -3.61 -0.83 -19.46
C LEU A 65 -2.98 -0.75 -20.85
N GLY A 66 -1.72 -0.33 -20.96
CA GLY A 66 -1.00 -0.31 -22.24
C GLY A 66 -0.92 -1.68 -22.89
N ALA A 67 -0.55 -2.71 -22.13
CA ALA A 67 -0.52 -4.09 -22.63
C ALA A 67 -1.92 -4.60 -23.01
N TYR A 68 -2.95 -4.26 -22.23
CA TYR A 68 -4.33 -4.63 -22.54
C TYR A 68 -4.82 -4.00 -23.85
N GLU A 69 -4.50 -2.73 -24.12
CA GLU A 69 -4.83 -2.07 -25.40
C GLU A 69 -4.11 -2.74 -26.58
N THR A 70 -2.84 -3.14 -26.41
CA THR A 70 -2.11 -3.91 -27.44
C THR A 70 -2.77 -5.26 -27.74
N ILE A 71 -3.19 -6.00 -26.70
CA ILE A 71 -3.85 -7.31 -26.86
C ILE A 71 -5.24 -7.15 -27.48
N LYS A 72 -6.01 -6.14 -27.05
CA LYS A 72 -7.34 -5.85 -27.58
C LYS A 72 -7.30 -5.37 -29.04
N GLY A 73 -6.27 -4.62 -29.42
CA GLY A 73 -6.05 -4.17 -30.81
C GLY A 73 -5.54 -5.28 -31.75
N GLY A 74 -4.94 -6.35 -31.22
CA GLY A 74 -4.48 -7.52 -31.99
C GLY A 74 -5.55 -8.58 -32.24
N SER A 75 -6.81 -8.29 -31.95
CA SER A 75 -7.94 -9.22 -32.13
C SER A 75 -8.79 -8.91 -33.38
N GLN A 76 -8.23 -8.21 -34.38
CA GLN A 76 -8.82 -8.11 -35.72
C GLN A 76 -8.42 -9.30 -36.58
#